data_AF-A0A964D2T0-F1
#
_entry.id   AF-A0A964D2T0-F1
#
_cell.length_a   1.000
_cell.length_b   1.000
_cell.length_c   1.000
_cell.angle_alpha   90.00
_cell.angle_beta   90.00
_cell.angle_gamma   90.00
#
_symmetry.space_group_name_H-M   'P 1'
#
loop_
_entity.id
_entity.type
_entity.pdbx_description
1 polymer ?
#
loop_
_entity_poly.entity_id
_entity_poly.type
_entity_poly.pdbx_seq_one_letter_code
_entity_poly.pdbx_strand_id
1 'polypeptide(L)'
;MQNVIVGTVWEIYANAFEHGQTEIGVFSCGQHYPKKKELKLTVIDFGVGIPQNVRLFRKLSDLPADEALKWAFEAGTTTRRGDVAGGVGLDSLKRFVKMNRGKLEFFSHNGYVLINKDEETYQNRPTFFGGTLVNITLQCDEAIYVLASDTDGDAPLF
;
A
#
# COMPACT_ATOMS: atom_id res chain seq x y z
N MET A 1 1.57 4.37 -18.95
CA MET A 1 0.96 5.23 -17.92
C MET A 1 -0.20 4.55 -17.19
N GLN A 2 -1.30 4.19 -17.88
CA GLN A 2 -2.39 3.41 -17.28
C GLN A 2 -1.91 2.12 -16.62
N ASN A 3 -1.02 1.36 -17.26
CA ASN A 3 -0.55 0.07 -16.74
C ASN A 3 0.19 0.16 -15.39
N VAL A 4 0.92 1.25 -15.12
CA VAL A 4 1.64 1.42 -13.83
C VAL A 4 0.65 1.77 -12.72
N ILE A 5 -0.31 2.65 -12.98
CA ILE A 5 -1.39 2.97 -12.03
C ILE A 5 -2.23 1.71 -11.77
N VAL A 6 -2.64 1.00 -12.82
CA VAL A 6 -3.41 -0.24 -12.72
C VAL A 6 -2.64 -1.32 -11.97
N GLY A 7 -1.35 -1.51 -12.25
CA GLY A 7 -0.50 -2.47 -11.52
C GLY A 7 -0.32 -2.10 -10.04
N THR A 8 -0.11 -0.83 -9.74
CA THR A 8 0.03 -0.32 -8.37
C THR A 8 -1.26 -0.49 -7.57
N VAL A 9 -2.39 -0.16 -8.19
CA VAL A 9 -3.72 -0.35 -7.61
C VAL A 9 -3.97 -1.84 -7.43
N TRP A 10 -3.76 -2.67 -8.46
CA TRP A 10 -3.93 -4.12 -8.41
C TRP A 10 -3.17 -4.76 -7.25
N GLU A 11 -1.92 -4.38 -6.98
CA GLU A 11 -1.13 -4.95 -5.89
C GLU A 11 -1.78 -4.74 -4.51
N ILE A 12 -2.43 -3.59 -4.27
CA ILE A 12 -3.12 -3.34 -3.00
C ILE A 12 -4.34 -4.24 -2.87
N TYR A 13 -5.08 -4.46 -3.96
CA TYR A 13 -6.23 -5.36 -3.95
C TYR A 13 -5.74 -6.80 -3.77
N ALA A 14 -4.69 -7.21 -4.49
CA ALA A 14 -4.08 -8.53 -4.36
C ALA A 14 -3.63 -8.80 -2.91
N ASN A 15 -2.99 -7.82 -2.26
CA ASN A 15 -2.60 -7.93 -0.86
C ASN A 15 -3.82 -8.05 0.07
N ALA A 16 -4.89 -7.28 -0.15
CA ALA A 16 -6.11 -7.40 0.64
C ALA A 16 -6.78 -8.78 0.47
N PHE A 17 -6.79 -9.34 -0.74
CA PHE A 17 -7.37 -10.65 -1.02
C PHE A 17 -6.48 -11.81 -0.49
N GLU A 18 -5.17 -11.76 -0.70
CA GLU A 18 -4.26 -12.85 -0.34
C GLU A 18 -3.91 -12.86 1.15
N HIS A 19 -3.80 -11.69 1.78
CA HIS A 19 -3.33 -11.55 3.15
C HIS A 19 -4.41 -11.11 4.15
N GLY A 20 -5.58 -10.69 3.67
CA GLY A 20 -6.70 -10.31 4.53
C GLY A 20 -7.28 -11.49 5.31
N GLN A 21 -7.41 -12.68 4.70
CA GLN A 21 -8.16 -13.81 5.31
C GLN A 21 -9.54 -13.39 5.83
N THR A 22 -10.22 -12.52 5.09
CA THR A 22 -11.49 -11.93 5.51
C THR A 22 -12.68 -12.82 5.14
N GLU A 23 -13.59 -13.05 6.09
CA GLU A 23 -14.82 -13.84 5.86
C GLU A 23 -15.87 -13.07 5.05
N ILE A 24 -15.90 -11.74 5.17
CA ILE A 24 -16.89 -10.87 4.54
C ILE A 24 -16.43 -10.27 3.21
N GLY A 25 -15.17 -10.50 2.84
CA GLY A 25 -14.59 -10.04 1.58
C GLY A 25 -13.93 -8.65 1.66
N VAL A 26 -13.42 -8.22 0.50
CA VAL A 26 -12.76 -6.92 0.31
C VAL A 26 -13.75 -5.95 -0.31
N PHE A 27 -13.85 -4.75 0.26
CA PHE A 27 -14.64 -3.66 -0.30
C PHE A 27 -13.73 -2.60 -0.90
N SER A 28 -14.20 -1.94 -1.94
CA SER A 28 -13.46 -0.83 -2.53
C SER A 28 -14.40 0.21 -3.11
N CYS A 29 -13.94 1.45 -3.10
CA CYS A 29 -14.57 2.55 -3.79
C CYS A 29 -13.51 3.50 -4.38
N GLY A 30 -13.95 4.36 -5.29
CA GLY A 30 -13.11 5.39 -5.88
C GLY A 30 -13.91 6.62 -6.26
N GLN A 31 -13.29 7.78 -6.15
CA GLN A 31 -13.91 9.05 -6.52
C GLN A 31 -12.89 9.98 -7.18
N HIS A 32 -13.25 10.48 -8.36
CA HIS A 32 -12.54 11.56 -9.01
C HIS A 32 -13.09 12.92 -8.52
N TYR A 33 -12.20 13.83 -8.16
CA TYR A 33 -12.47 15.21 -7.75
C TYR A 33 -11.87 16.19 -8.78
N PRO A 34 -12.61 16.54 -9.86
CA PRO A 34 -12.05 17.31 -10.98
C PRO A 34 -11.47 18.67 -10.56
N LYS A 35 -12.16 19.38 -9.65
CA LYS A 35 -11.72 20.70 -9.15
C LYS A 35 -10.41 20.63 -8.35
N LYS A 36 -10.13 19.48 -7.74
CA LYS A 36 -8.89 19.23 -6.98
C LYS A 36 -7.81 18.58 -7.85
N LYS A 37 -8.16 18.13 -9.05
CA LYS A 37 -7.34 17.24 -9.88
C LYS A 37 -6.85 16.02 -9.09
N GLU A 38 -7.73 15.38 -8.33
CA GLU A 38 -7.39 14.22 -7.49
C GLU A 38 -8.28 13.02 -7.84
N LEU A 39 -7.68 11.84 -7.96
CA LEU A 39 -8.39 10.57 -7.90
C LEU A 39 -8.09 9.92 -6.54
N LYS A 40 -9.15 9.61 -5.78
CA LYS A 40 -9.04 8.89 -4.53
C LYS A 40 -9.57 7.48 -4.70
N LEU A 41 -8.78 6.51 -4.26
CA LEU A 41 -9.12 5.09 -4.26
C LEU A 41 -9.01 4.58 -2.83
N THR A 42 -9.99 3.80 -2.40
CA THR A 42 -10.02 3.18 -1.09
C THR A 42 -10.23 1.67 -1.25
N VAL A 43 -9.45 0.91 -0.50
CA VAL A 43 -9.60 -0.54 -0.36
C VAL A 43 -9.66 -0.85 1.13
N ILE A 44 -10.59 -1.69 1.52
CA ILE A 44 -10.77 -2.10 2.90
C ILE A 44 -11.05 -3.60 2.97
N ASP A 45 -10.31 -4.28 3.83
CA ASP A 45 -10.62 -5.62 4.29
C ASP A 45 -10.89 -5.60 5.79
N PHE A 46 -11.61 -6.62 6.25
CA PHE A 46 -11.85 -6.88 7.68
C PHE A 46 -11.14 -8.16 8.09
N GLY A 47 -9.86 -8.20 7.77
CA GLY A 47 -8.99 -9.35 7.91
C GLY A 47 -8.13 -9.35 9.17
N VAL A 48 -7.08 -10.18 9.13
CA VAL A 48 -6.08 -10.30 10.21
C VAL A 48 -5.15 -9.11 10.34
N GLY A 49 -5.10 -8.23 9.33
CA GLY A 49 -4.28 -7.02 9.35
C GLY A 49 -2.78 -7.24 9.12
N ILE A 50 -2.10 -6.18 8.66
CA ILE A 50 -0.66 -6.21 8.39
C ILE A 50 0.16 -6.50 9.66
N PRO A 51 -0.09 -5.85 10.82
CA PRO A 51 0.71 -6.09 12.01
C PRO A 51 0.70 -7.55 12.45
N GLN A 52 -0.44 -8.24 12.37
CA GLN A 52 -0.52 -9.65 12.74
C GLN A 52 0.30 -10.54 11.82
N ASN A 53 0.18 -10.33 10.50
CA ASN A 53 0.94 -11.09 9.51
C ASN A 53 2.45 -10.92 9.72
N VAL A 54 2.90 -9.69 9.99
CA VAL A 54 4.32 -9.41 10.27
C VAL A 54 4.78 -10.08 11.57
N ARG A 55 4.00 -9.97 12.67
CA ARG A 55 4.32 -10.62 13.95
C ARG A 55 4.49 -12.13 13.80
N LEU A 56 3.56 -12.77 13.09
CA LEU A 56 3.60 -14.21 12.82
C LEU A 56 4.81 -14.61 11.96
N PHE A 57 5.08 -13.86 10.89
CA PHE A 57 6.21 -14.13 10.00
C PHE A 57 7.55 -13.95 10.72
N ARG A 58 7.70 -12.84 11.45
CA ARG A 58 8.92 -12.49 12.18
C ARG A 58 9.11 -13.26 13.48
N LYS A 59 8.06 -13.96 13.97
CA LYS A 59 8.01 -14.60 15.29
C LYS A 59 8.24 -13.61 16.44
N LEU A 60 7.66 -12.41 16.32
CA LEU A 60 7.74 -11.34 17.31
C LEU A 60 6.32 -10.96 17.74
N SER A 61 5.74 -11.64 18.72
CA SER A 61 4.33 -11.44 19.14
C SER A 61 4.04 -10.02 19.63
N ASP A 62 5.03 -9.39 20.26
CA ASP A 62 4.86 -8.12 20.97
C ASP A 62 5.30 -6.91 20.12
N LEU A 63 5.58 -7.12 18.83
CA LEU A 63 6.01 -6.05 17.92
C LEU A 63 4.91 -4.98 17.83
N PRO A 64 5.20 -3.70 18.13
CA PRO A 64 4.27 -2.60 17.97
C PRO A 64 3.73 -2.49 16.53
N ALA A 65 2.49 -1.99 16.36
CA ALA A 65 1.85 -2.00 15.05
C ALA A 65 2.51 -1.04 14.06
N ASP A 66 2.98 0.11 14.53
CA ASP A 66 3.81 1.05 13.76
C ASP A 66 5.15 0.45 13.32
N GLU A 67 5.85 -0.27 14.19
CA GLU A 67 7.09 -0.97 13.82
C GLU A 67 6.84 -2.09 12.81
N ALA A 68 5.75 -2.84 12.99
CA ALA A 68 5.32 -3.87 12.05
C ALA A 68 4.99 -3.28 10.67
N LEU A 69 4.27 -2.15 10.63
CA LEU A 69 3.98 -1.43 9.41
C LEU A 69 5.26 -0.88 8.78
N LYS A 70 6.16 -0.28 9.57
CA LYS A 70 7.44 0.23 9.06
C LYS A 70 8.22 -0.87 8.37
N TRP A 71 8.33 -2.05 8.97
CA TRP A 71 8.96 -3.23 8.36
C TRP A 71 8.26 -3.65 7.06
N ALA A 72 6.93 -3.65 7.01
CA ALA A 72 6.18 -4.00 5.81
C ALA A 72 6.41 -3.03 4.63
N PHE A 73 6.82 -1.78 4.90
CA PHE A 73 7.15 -0.77 3.89
C PHE A 73 8.66 -0.67 3.59
N GLU A 74 9.50 -1.53 4.18
CA GLU A 74 10.92 -1.64 3.85
C GLU A 74 11.13 -2.37 2.51
N ALA A 75 12.21 -2.02 1.80
CA ALA A 75 12.51 -2.65 0.51
C ALA A 75 12.88 -4.12 0.69
N GLY A 76 12.33 -4.98 -0.18
CA GLY A 76 12.62 -6.42 -0.18
C GLY A 76 11.96 -7.22 0.95
N THR A 77 11.03 -6.63 1.72
CA THR A 77 10.26 -7.37 2.72
C THR A 77 8.96 -7.91 2.11
N THR A 78 8.65 -9.17 2.42
CA THR A 78 7.38 -9.81 2.05
C THR A 78 7.02 -10.86 3.08
N THR A 79 5.72 -11.10 3.24
CA THR A 79 5.20 -12.20 4.06
C THR A 79 4.76 -13.41 3.21
N ARG A 80 4.82 -13.32 1.87
CA ARG A 80 4.59 -14.44 0.95
C ARG A 80 5.71 -15.49 1.12
N ARG A 81 5.35 -16.79 1.12
CA ARG A 81 6.30 -17.91 1.16
C ARG A 81 6.33 -18.60 -0.22
N GLY A 82 7.47 -18.60 -0.92
CA GLY A 82 7.69 -19.30 -2.20
C GLY A 82 8.59 -18.56 -3.21
N ASP A 83 9.07 -19.25 -4.24
CA ASP A 83 9.98 -18.78 -5.31
C ASP A 83 9.30 -17.96 -6.43
N VAL A 84 8.02 -17.63 -6.29
CA VAL A 84 7.37 -16.71 -7.24
C VAL A 84 7.75 -15.30 -6.84
N ALA A 85 8.62 -14.68 -7.64
CA ALA A 85 8.92 -13.25 -7.61
C ALA A 85 7.65 -12.45 -7.97
N GLY A 86 6.67 -12.44 -7.08
CA GLY A 86 5.38 -11.80 -7.26
C GLY A 86 5.23 -10.64 -6.29
N GLY A 87 5.19 -9.43 -6.82
CA GLY A 87 4.76 -8.22 -6.12
C GLY A 87 5.82 -7.14 -6.03
N VAL A 88 5.60 -6.06 -6.76
CA VAL A 88 6.28 -4.77 -6.62
C VAL A 88 5.81 -4.19 -5.27
N GLY A 89 6.47 -4.57 -4.17
CA GLY A 89 5.98 -4.47 -2.78
C GLY A 89 5.54 -3.08 -2.28
N LEU A 90 5.10 -2.99 -1.02
CA LEU A 90 4.66 -1.71 -0.41
C LEU A 90 5.74 -0.61 -0.48
N ASP A 91 7.02 -0.99 -0.58
CA ASP A 91 8.14 -0.08 -0.83
C ASP A 91 8.03 0.66 -2.18
N SER A 92 7.55 -0.04 -3.19
CA SER A 92 7.42 0.44 -4.55
C SER A 92 6.17 1.29 -4.72
N LEU A 93 5.07 0.88 -4.08
CA LEU A 93 3.88 1.72 -3.93
C LEU A 93 4.24 3.05 -3.24
N LYS A 94 5.02 2.98 -2.16
CA LYS A 94 5.56 4.17 -1.49
C LYS A 94 6.36 5.06 -2.45
N ARG A 95 7.33 4.50 -3.18
CA ARG A 95 8.12 5.26 -4.18
C ARG A 95 7.22 5.90 -5.23
N PHE A 96 6.29 5.14 -5.79
CA PHE A 96 5.35 5.60 -6.81
C PHE A 96 4.53 6.81 -6.32
N VAL A 97 3.95 6.72 -5.13
CA VAL A 97 3.14 7.80 -4.56
C VAL A 97 3.98 9.05 -4.32
N LYS A 98 5.21 8.92 -3.80
CA LYS A 98 6.11 10.05 -3.57
C LYS A 98 6.50 10.75 -4.87
N MET A 99 6.91 9.99 -5.89
CA MET A 99 7.33 10.55 -7.18
C MET A 99 6.20 11.33 -7.86
N ASN A 100 4.97 10.80 -7.79
CA ASN A 100 3.79 11.38 -8.44
C ASN A 100 3.03 12.38 -7.54
N ARG A 101 3.65 12.83 -6.44
CA ARG A 101 3.08 13.80 -5.49
C ARG A 101 1.69 13.38 -4.97
N GLY A 102 1.45 12.08 -4.90
CA GLY A 102 0.25 11.51 -4.33
C GLY A 102 0.32 11.45 -2.80
N LYS A 103 -0.68 10.78 -2.22
CA LYS A 103 -0.71 10.44 -0.81
C LYS A 103 -1.18 9.01 -0.59
N LEU A 104 -0.59 8.33 0.38
CA LEU A 104 -0.95 7.00 0.80
C LEU A 104 -1.23 7.00 2.30
N GLU A 105 -2.36 6.43 2.69
CA GLU A 105 -2.74 6.27 4.09
C GLU A 105 -3.13 4.83 4.36
N PHE A 106 -2.55 4.23 5.40
CA PHE A 106 -2.93 2.90 5.87
C PHE A 106 -3.46 2.99 7.30
N PHE A 107 -4.49 2.20 7.58
CA PHE A 107 -4.95 1.91 8.91
C PHE A 107 -5.02 0.39 9.03
N SER A 108 -4.28 -0.19 9.97
CA SER A 108 -4.36 -1.62 10.24
C SER A 108 -4.10 -1.90 11.70
N HIS A 109 -5.08 -2.52 12.37
CA HIS A 109 -5.13 -2.60 13.83
C HIS A 109 -5.00 -1.20 14.45
N ASN A 110 -4.03 -1.00 15.33
CA ASN A 110 -3.74 0.29 15.94
C ASN A 110 -2.73 1.10 15.14
N GLY A 111 -2.20 0.56 14.04
CA GLY A 111 -1.16 1.21 13.26
C GLY A 111 -1.73 2.16 12.22
N TYR A 112 -1.06 3.29 12.02
CA TYR A 112 -1.34 4.26 10.96
C TYR A 112 -0.06 4.59 10.19
N VAL A 113 -0.19 4.66 8.87
CA VAL A 113 0.87 5.13 7.96
C VAL A 113 0.34 6.33 7.18
N LEU A 114 1.18 7.36 7.04
CA LEU A 114 0.96 8.48 6.14
C LEU A 114 2.23 8.70 5.32
N ILE A 115 2.10 8.57 4.01
CA ILE A 115 3.20 8.77 3.07
C ILE A 115 2.74 9.75 2.00
N ASN A 116 3.51 10.82 1.82
CA ASN A 116 3.40 11.70 0.68
C ASN A 116 4.81 12.15 0.24
N LYS A 117 4.91 13.10 -0.69
CA LYS A 117 6.20 13.60 -1.18
C LYS A 117 7.14 14.09 -0.05
N ASP A 118 6.58 14.76 0.95
CA ASP A 118 7.31 15.50 1.98
C ASP A 118 7.38 14.74 3.32
N GLU A 119 6.48 13.78 3.56
CA GLU A 119 6.37 13.06 4.83
C GLU A 119 6.28 11.53 4.67
N GLU A 120 6.80 10.82 5.67
CA GLU A 120 6.64 9.39 5.85
C GLU A 120 6.55 9.12 7.36
N THR A 121 5.33 8.89 7.83
CA THR A 121 5.01 8.74 9.26
C THR A 121 4.42 7.36 9.52
N TYR A 122 4.91 6.72 10.58
CA TYR A 122 4.37 5.48 11.14
C TYR A 122 4.06 5.74 12.61
N GLN A 123 2.84 5.44 13.05
CA GLN A 123 2.44 5.70 14.43
C GLN A 123 1.35 4.74 14.92
N ASN A 124 1.36 4.48 16.23
CA ASN A 124 0.24 3.83 16.90
C ASN A 124 -0.85 4.84 17.23
N ARG A 125 -2.10 4.44 17.07
CA ARG A 125 -3.32 5.19 17.40
C ARG A 125 -4.08 4.47 18.52
N PRO A 126 -4.90 5.19 19.30
CA PRO A 126 -5.71 4.58 20.36
C PRO A 126 -6.85 3.70 19.82
N THR A 127 -7.21 3.87 18.54
CA THR A 127 -8.30 3.13 17.90
C THR A 127 -7.78 1.86 17.24
N PHE A 128 -8.44 0.72 17.52
CA PHE A 128 -8.21 -0.55 16.84
C PHE A 128 -9.15 -0.69 15.65
N PHE A 129 -8.60 -0.97 14.47
CA PHE A 129 -9.35 -1.37 13.28
C PHE A 129 -9.09 -2.84 12.94
N GLY A 130 -10.11 -3.69 13.02
CA GLY A 130 -10.00 -5.12 12.74
C GLY A 130 -9.92 -5.42 11.24
N GLY A 131 -8.75 -5.18 10.65
CA GLY A 131 -8.47 -5.38 9.23
C GLY A 131 -7.38 -4.45 8.71
N THR A 132 -7.40 -4.20 7.40
CA THR A 132 -6.58 -3.15 6.76
C THR A 132 -7.46 -2.24 5.89
N LEU A 133 -7.30 -0.92 6.07
CA LEU A 133 -7.88 0.11 5.22
C LEU A 133 -6.74 0.87 4.56
N VAL A 134 -6.82 1.01 3.24
CA VAL A 134 -5.84 1.73 2.41
C VAL A 134 -6.55 2.83 1.65
N ASN A 135 -6.05 4.06 1.76
CA ASN A 135 -6.44 5.18 0.91
C ASN A 135 -5.25 5.60 0.04
N ILE A 136 -5.50 5.76 -1.25
CA ILE A 136 -4.55 6.28 -2.23
C ILE A 136 -5.15 7.55 -2.81
N THR A 137 -4.38 8.64 -2.82
CA THR A 137 -4.70 9.84 -3.57
C THR A 137 -3.67 10.00 -4.67
N LEU A 138 -4.14 10.06 -5.91
CA LEU A 138 -3.35 10.27 -7.11
C LEU A 138 -3.63 11.67 -7.66
N GLN A 139 -2.59 12.39 -8.06
CA GLN A 139 -2.72 13.70 -8.70
C GLN A 139 -3.02 13.51 -10.18
N CYS A 140 -4.19 13.90 -10.64
CA CYS A 140 -4.60 13.87 -12.04
C CYS A 140 -4.04 15.10 -12.79
N ASP A 141 -2.71 15.20 -12.85
CA ASP A 141 -2.01 16.21 -13.64
C ASP A 141 -0.98 15.52 -14.54
N GLU A 142 -1.22 15.57 -15.85
CA GLU A 142 -0.36 14.91 -16.87
C GLU A 142 1.09 15.41 -16.81
N ALA A 143 1.35 16.60 -16.26
CA ALA A 143 2.70 17.16 -16.13
C ALA A 143 3.51 16.62 -14.94
N ILE A 144 2.90 15.87 -14.02
CA ILE A 144 3.54 15.40 -12.77
C ILE A 144 3.97 13.92 -12.84
N TYR A 145 3.49 13.17 -13.82
CA TYR A 145 3.81 11.76 -13.97
C TYR A 145 5.16 11.56 -14.68
N VAL A 146 6.24 11.56 -13.91
CA VAL A 146 7.56 11.17 -14.41
C VAL A 146 7.62 9.64 -14.49
N LEU A 147 7.92 9.16 -15.70
CA LEU A 147 8.11 7.74 -16.00
C LEU A 147 9.24 7.17 -15.14
N ALA A 148 8.98 6.05 -14.49
CA ALA A 148 10.03 5.15 -14.00
C ALA A 148 10.84 4.50 -15.15
N SER A 149 10.58 4.85 -16.42
CA SER A 149 11.33 4.33 -17.57
C SER A 149 12.66 5.04 -17.83
N ASP A 150 12.99 6.09 -17.07
CA ASP A 150 14.29 6.78 -17.23
C ASP A 150 15.34 6.32 -16.21
N THR A 151 15.07 5.29 -15.40
CA THR A 151 16.05 4.81 -14.40
C THR A 151 16.30 3.31 -14.34
N ASP A 152 15.79 2.48 -15.26
CA ASP A 152 16.48 1.24 -15.67
C ASP A 152 15.73 0.57 -16.82
N GLY A 153 16.46 0.24 -17.87
CA GLY A 153 15.96 -0.26 -19.14
C GLY A 153 15.57 -1.74 -19.11
N ASP A 154 14.51 -2.08 -18.38
CA ASP A 154 13.84 -3.36 -18.59
C ASP A 154 12.35 -3.15 -18.88
N ALA A 155 11.98 -3.54 -20.09
CA ALA A 155 10.60 -3.55 -20.54
C ALA A 155 9.79 -4.56 -19.72
N PRO A 156 8.51 -4.29 -19.40
CA PRO A 156 7.68 -5.28 -18.74
C PRO A 156 7.42 -6.45 -19.71
N LEU A 157 7.98 -7.61 -19.38
CA LEU A 157 7.47 -8.90 -19.85
C LEU A 157 6.15 -9.16 -19.13
N PHE A 158 5.13 -9.53 -19.92
CA PHE A 158 3.83 -9.99 -19.43
C PHE A 158 3.95 -11.11 -18.40
#